data_AF-A0A6I1K3A8-F1
#
_entry.id   AF-A0A6I1K3A8-F1
#
_cell.length_a   1.000
_cell.length_b   1.000
_cell.length_c   1.000
_cell.angle_alpha   90.00
_cell.angle_beta   90.00
_cell.angle_gamma   90.00
#
_symmetry.space_group_name_H-M   'P 1'
#
loop_
_entity.id
_entity.type
_entity.pdbx_description
1 polymer ?
#
loop_
_entity_poly.entity_id
_entity_poly.type
_entity_poly.pdbx_seq_one_letter_code
_entity_poly.pdbx_strand_id
1 'polypeptide(L)'
;MNDAEKLKLEALLKQVGPLVNKLADPPAGQPDRVRAAFERVLNEEFPLPKELSEKQMEALLLRLIAEQPADGFELISKLNQGLFRLAGQGEGAIYGLLATMESSGLLQGEWRESSTRMLKMYRLTDAGGLRLAEKSAIQAETGAWAEMLLKKA
;
A
#
# COMPACT_ATOMS: atom_id res chain seq x y z
N MET A 1 -3.24 16.76 11.70
CA MET A 1 -1.81 16.99 11.46
C MET A 1 -1.21 17.47 12.77
N ASN A 2 -0.38 16.65 13.40
CA ASN A 2 0.27 16.98 14.66
C ASN A 2 1.50 17.88 14.45
N ASP A 3 2.02 18.48 15.53
CA ASP A 3 3.13 19.44 15.43
C ASP A 3 4.40 18.81 14.82
N ALA A 4 4.61 17.51 15.02
CA ALA A 4 5.72 16.78 14.43
C ALA A 4 5.58 16.60 12.91
N GLU A 5 4.39 16.31 12.41
CA GLU A 5 4.07 16.23 10.98
C GLU A 5 4.20 17.59 10.30
N LYS A 6 3.77 18.65 10.98
CA LYS A 6 3.87 20.03 10.48
C LYS A 6 5.32 20.48 10.37
N LEU A 7 6.15 20.16 11.37
CA LEU A 7 7.59 20.45 11.36
C LEU A 7 8.32 19.66 10.27
N LYS A 8 7.93 18.40 10.06
CA LYS A 8 8.49 17.53 9.01
C LYS A 8 8.12 18.03 7.61
N LEU A 9 6.87 18.48 7.42
CA LEU A 9 6.40 19.10 6.18
C LEU A 9 7.10 20.44 5.91
N GLU A 10 7.26 21.29 6.93
CA GLU A 10 7.99 22.56 6.79
C GLU A 10 9.46 22.33 6.45
N ALA A 11 10.12 21.35 7.06
CA ALA A 11 11.49 20.97 6.72
C ALA A 11 11.58 20.46 5.26
N LEU A 12 10.60 19.66 4.81
CA LEU A 12 10.51 19.18 3.44
C LEU A 12 10.32 20.34 2.45
N LEU A 13 9.37 21.22 2.71
CA LEU A 13 9.10 22.40 1.86
C LEU A 13 10.30 23.34 1.79
N LYS A 14 11.11 23.42 2.85
CA LYS A 14 12.34 24.23 2.87
C LYS A 14 13.47 23.59 2.04
N GLN A 15 13.54 22.26 1.99
CA GLN A 15 14.47 21.53 1.12
C GLN A 15 14.06 21.58 -0.35
N VAL A 16 12.76 21.45 -0.63
CA VAL A 16 12.23 21.37 -2.00
C VAL A 16 11.90 22.77 -2.57
N GLY A 17 11.74 23.78 -1.72
CA GLY A 17 11.42 25.16 -2.11
C GLY A 17 12.38 25.80 -3.13
N PRO A 18 13.71 25.66 -3.00
CA PRO A 18 14.66 26.14 -4.02
C PRO A 18 14.51 25.44 -5.38
N LEU A 19 14.09 24.17 -5.42
CA LEU A 19 13.79 23.44 -6.65
C LEU A 19 12.49 23.95 -7.28
N VAL A 20 11.43 24.13 -6.48
CA VAL A 20 10.14 24.69 -6.91
C VAL A 20 10.29 26.11 -7.45
N ASN A 21 11.11 26.96 -6.83
CA ASN A 21 11.36 28.33 -7.30
C ASN A 21 12.16 28.37 -8.62
N LYS A 22 13.06 27.41 -8.86
CA LYS A 22 13.73 27.25 -10.16
C LYS A 22 12.80 26.71 -11.26
N LEU A 23 11.69 26.09 -10.87
CA LEU A 23 10.65 25.56 -11.76
C LEU A 23 9.54 26.58 -12.08
N ALA A 24 9.37 27.61 -11.24
CA ALA A 24 8.41 28.68 -11.45
C ALA A 24 8.78 29.62 -12.62
N ASP A 25 10.02 29.55 -13.10
CA ASP A 25 10.50 30.28 -14.30
C ASP A 25 11.32 29.34 -15.21
N PRO A 26 10.68 28.38 -15.89
CA PRO A 26 11.38 27.42 -16.72
C PRO A 26 11.94 28.13 -17.98
N PRO A 27 13.19 27.86 -18.40
CA PRO A 27 13.72 28.42 -19.64
C PRO A 27 12.80 28.01 -20.80
N ALA A 28 12.39 29.01 -21.59
CA ALA A 28 11.44 28.82 -22.68
C ALA A 28 11.89 27.68 -23.61
N GLY A 29 11.02 26.68 -23.79
CA GLY A 29 11.13 25.74 -24.92
C GLY A 29 11.00 24.25 -24.66
N GLN A 30 10.68 23.74 -23.46
CA GLN A 30 10.43 22.30 -23.23
C GLN A 30 9.72 21.97 -21.89
N PRO A 31 8.51 22.50 -21.63
CA PRO A 31 7.78 22.29 -20.36
C PRO A 31 7.57 20.80 -20.02
N ASP A 32 7.35 19.94 -21.01
CA ASP A 32 7.13 18.50 -20.80
C ASP A 32 8.38 17.76 -20.31
N ARG A 33 9.58 18.19 -20.73
CA ARG A 33 10.84 17.55 -20.28
C ARG A 33 11.23 17.96 -18.87
N VAL A 34 10.98 19.23 -18.51
CA VAL A 34 11.19 19.73 -17.16
C VAL A 34 10.22 19.03 -16.19
N ARG A 35 8.97 18.86 -16.60
CA ARG A 35 7.97 18.09 -15.86
C ARG A 35 8.36 16.62 -15.71
N ALA A 36 8.77 15.94 -16.78
CA ALA A 36 9.19 14.54 -16.71
C ALA A 36 10.45 14.35 -15.85
N ALA A 37 11.43 15.25 -15.92
CA ALA A 37 12.61 15.22 -15.07
C ALA A 37 12.24 15.46 -13.59
N PHE A 38 11.30 16.37 -13.33
CA PHE A 38 10.79 16.65 -11.99
C PHE A 38 10.01 15.46 -11.40
N GLU A 39 9.10 14.86 -12.18
CA GLU A 39 8.38 13.63 -11.80
C GLU A 39 9.35 12.48 -11.51
N ARG A 40 10.49 12.42 -12.22
CA ARG A 40 11.53 11.42 -11.99
C ARG A 40 12.29 11.64 -10.69
N VAL A 41 12.77 12.86 -10.43
CA VAL A 41 13.46 13.21 -9.17
C VAL A 41 12.51 13.05 -7.97
N LEU A 42 11.26 13.48 -8.10
CA LEU A 42 10.26 13.27 -7.06
C LEU A 42 9.98 11.78 -6.82
N ASN A 43 9.90 10.95 -7.86
CA ASN A 43 9.71 9.50 -7.66
C ASN A 43 10.98 8.81 -7.11
N GLU A 44 12.17 9.33 -7.39
CA GLU A 44 13.43 8.81 -6.85
C GLU A 44 13.60 9.17 -5.35
N GLU A 45 13.25 10.39 -4.95
CA GLU A 45 13.39 10.88 -3.57
C GLU A 45 12.15 10.62 -2.69
N PHE A 46 10.95 10.61 -3.30
CA PHE A 46 9.64 10.46 -2.66
C PHE A 46 8.73 9.53 -3.48
N PRO A 47 9.04 8.22 -3.54
CA PRO A 47 8.26 7.26 -4.31
C PRO A 47 6.78 7.32 -3.91
N LEU A 48 5.92 7.65 -4.88
CA LEU A 48 4.48 7.72 -4.66
C LEU A 48 3.92 6.31 -4.40
N PRO A 49 2.98 6.16 -3.46
CA PRO A 49 2.34 4.87 -3.24
C PRO A 49 1.65 4.36 -4.50
N LYS A 50 1.87 3.10 -4.82
CA LYS A 50 1.13 2.39 -5.85
C LYS A 50 -0.32 2.22 -5.39
N GLU A 51 -1.23 2.81 -6.16
CA GLU A 51 -2.65 2.66 -5.95
C GLU A 51 -3.15 1.36 -6.57
N LEU A 52 -3.83 0.56 -5.77
CA LEU A 52 -4.46 -0.68 -6.20
C LEU A 52 -5.97 -0.50 -6.24
N SER A 53 -6.61 -1.06 -7.26
CA SER A 53 -8.05 -1.30 -7.22
C SER A 53 -8.40 -2.27 -6.08
N GLU A 54 -9.68 -2.30 -5.67
CA GLU A 54 -10.15 -3.22 -4.64
C GLU A 54 -9.85 -4.69 -4.97
N LYS A 55 -10.03 -5.09 -6.24
CA LYS A 55 -9.71 -6.46 -6.71
C LYS A 55 -8.22 -6.78 -6.64
N GLN A 56 -7.35 -5.82 -6.95
CA GLN A 56 -5.90 -5.99 -6.82
C GLN A 56 -5.48 -6.06 -5.35
N MET A 57 -6.09 -5.23 -4.50
CA MET A 57 -5.84 -5.25 -3.05
C MET A 57 -6.31 -6.58 -2.42
N GLU A 58 -7.51 -7.06 -2.76
CA GLU A 58 -8.01 -8.38 -2.34
C GLU A 58 -7.02 -9.49 -2.70
N ALA A 59 -6.59 -9.56 -3.96
CA ALA A 59 -5.66 -10.57 -4.42
C ALA A 59 -4.28 -10.48 -3.74
N LEU A 60 -3.78 -9.27 -3.47
CA LEU A 60 -2.55 -9.07 -2.71
C LEU A 60 -2.69 -9.52 -1.25
N LEU A 61 -3.80 -9.17 -0.58
CA LEU A 61 -4.07 -9.59 0.80
C LEU A 61 -4.21 -11.11 0.91
N LEU A 62 -4.89 -11.77 -0.03
CA LEU A 62 -4.96 -13.24 -0.09
C LEU A 62 -3.56 -13.86 -0.15
N ARG A 63 -2.65 -13.30 -0.95
CA ARG A 63 -1.26 -13.80 -1.03
C ARG A 63 -0.49 -13.62 0.27
N LEU A 64 -0.60 -12.45 0.89
CA LEU A 64 0.10 -12.17 2.15
C LEU A 64 -0.39 -13.08 3.28
N ILE A 65 -1.70 -13.30 3.38
CA ILE A 65 -2.30 -14.16 4.41
C ILE A 65 -2.05 -15.65 4.11
N ALA A 66 -1.93 -16.03 2.83
CA ALA A 66 -1.59 -17.39 2.43
C ALA A 66 -0.17 -17.79 2.86
N GLU A 67 0.77 -16.84 2.80
CA GLU A 67 2.13 -17.05 3.28
C GLU A 67 2.17 -17.22 4.80
N GLN A 68 1.51 -16.30 5.52
CA GLN A 68 1.43 -16.35 6.97
C GLN A 68 0.12 -15.74 7.47
N PRO A 69 -0.59 -16.39 8.41
CA PRO A 69 -1.71 -15.78 9.11
C PRO A 69 -1.31 -14.44 9.73
N ALA A 70 -2.11 -13.40 9.51
CA ALA A 70 -1.77 -12.03 9.92
C ALA A 70 -2.99 -11.28 10.45
N ASP A 71 -2.78 -10.30 11.32
CA ASP A 71 -3.83 -9.33 11.68
C ASP A 71 -3.83 -8.10 10.76
N GLY A 72 -4.90 -7.32 10.80
CA GLY A 72 -5.06 -6.15 9.92
C GLY A 72 -3.98 -5.08 10.08
N PHE A 73 -3.41 -4.91 11.27
CA PHE A 73 -2.32 -3.97 11.51
C PHE A 73 -1.02 -4.43 10.85
N GLU A 74 -0.68 -5.70 10.97
CA GLU A 74 0.50 -6.29 10.29
C GLU A 74 0.40 -6.14 8.78
N LEU A 75 -0.78 -6.38 8.21
CA LEU A 75 -1.05 -6.23 6.77
C LEU A 75 -0.88 -4.77 6.33
N ILE A 76 -1.49 -3.82 7.03
CA ILE A 76 -1.33 -2.38 6.73
C ILE A 76 0.13 -1.95 6.85
N SER A 77 0.85 -2.42 7.87
CA SER A 77 2.27 -2.13 8.04
C SER A 77 3.10 -2.61 6.83
N LYS A 78 2.89 -3.84 6.37
CA LYS A 78 3.56 -4.38 5.18
C LYS A 78 3.21 -3.58 3.92
N LEU A 79 1.94 -3.23 3.72
CA LEU A 79 1.50 -2.41 2.57
C LEU A 79 2.18 -1.05 2.58
N ASN A 80 2.24 -0.38 3.74
CA ASN A 80 2.90 0.92 3.89
C ASN A 80 4.41 0.85 3.62
N GLN A 81 5.09 -0.20 4.10
CA GLN A 81 6.52 -0.41 3.82
C GLN A 81 6.79 -0.65 2.33
N GLY A 82 5.86 -1.30 1.62
CA GLY A 82 5.93 -1.46 0.17
C GLY A 82 5.35 -0.32 -0.63
N LEU A 83 4.85 0.75 0.03
CA LEU A 83 4.18 1.87 -0.60
C LEU A 83 2.99 1.43 -1.46
N PHE A 84 2.13 0.56 -0.93
CA PHE A 84 0.86 0.18 -1.56
C PHE A 84 -0.31 0.80 -0.82
N ARG A 85 -1.30 1.31 -1.55
CA ARG A 85 -2.56 1.81 -0.98
C ARG A 85 -3.77 1.40 -1.79
N LEU A 86 -4.93 1.36 -1.15
CA LEU A 86 -6.20 1.20 -1.85
C LEU A 86 -6.58 2.53 -2.53
N ALA A 87 -6.85 2.50 -3.83
CA ALA A 87 -7.08 3.69 -4.64
C ALA A 87 -8.24 4.53 -4.09
N GLY A 88 -8.00 5.83 -3.87
CA GLY A 88 -9.00 6.78 -3.38
C GLY A 88 -9.50 6.52 -1.94
N GLN A 89 -8.82 5.66 -1.17
CA GLN A 89 -9.24 5.29 0.18
C GLN A 89 -8.10 5.48 1.21
N GLY A 90 -8.48 5.68 2.47
CA GLY A 90 -7.54 5.69 3.59
C GLY A 90 -7.20 4.28 4.09
N GLU A 91 -6.19 4.16 4.95
CA GLU A 91 -5.74 2.88 5.51
C GLU A 91 -6.87 2.08 6.21
N GLY A 92 -7.82 2.78 6.83
CA GLY A 92 -8.98 2.17 7.48
C GLY A 92 -9.85 1.32 6.55
N ALA A 93 -9.82 1.58 5.24
CA ALA A 93 -10.58 0.81 4.25
C ALA A 93 -10.07 -0.63 4.11
N ILE A 94 -8.83 -0.93 4.50
CA ILE A 94 -8.30 -2.29 4.52
C ILE A 94 -9.08 -3.16 5.50
N TYR A 95 -9.47 -2.63 6.66
CA TYR A 95 -10.33 -3.37 7.61
C TYR A 95 -11.73 -3.64 7.04
N GLY A 96 -12.28 -2.68 6.28
CA GLY A 96 -13.54 -2.88 5.56
C GLY A 96 -13.44 -3.99 4.52
N LEU A 97 -12.37 -3.99 3.72
CA LEU A 97 -12.10 -5.04 2.74
C LEU A 97 -11.91 -6.41 3.41
N LEU A 98 -11.15 -6.49 4.50
CA LEU A 98 -10.97 -7.73 5.27
C LEU A 98 -12.30 -8.28 5.80
N ALA A 99 -13.21 -7.40 6.27
CA ALA A 99 -14.55 -7.80 6.69
C ALA A 99 -15.41 -8.31 5.53
N THR A 100 -15.31 -7.68 4.35
CA THR A 100 -15.96 -8.16 3.12
C THR A 100 -15.41 -9.53 2.68
N MET A 101 -14.10 -9.71 2.74
CA MET A 101 -13.45 -10.99 2.40
C MET A 101 -13.83 -12.11 3.38
N GLU A 102 -13.96 -11.79 4.67
CA GLU A 102 -14.42 -12.75 5.68
C GLU A 102 -15.89 -13.12 5.50
N SER A 103 -16.77 -12.13 5.31
CA SER A 103 -18.21 -12.37 5.08
C SER A 103 -18.51 -13.10 3.77
N SER A 104 -17.66 -12.94 2.75
CA SER A 104 -17.72 -13.73 1.50
C SER A 104 -17.09 -15.13 1.64
N GLY A 105 -16.56 -15.47 2.81
CA GLY A 105 -16.01 -16.78 3.11
C GLY A 105 -14.61 -17.02 2.55
N LEU A 106 -13.91 -15.99 2.05
CA LEU A 106 -12.52 -16.11 1.58
C LEU A 106 -11.53 -16.20 2.74
N LEU A 107 -11.86 -15.58 3.87
CA LEU A 107 -11.05 -15.56 5.09
C LEU A 107 -11.84 -16.09 6.28
N GLN A 108 -11.12 -16.66 7.24
CA GLN A 108 -11.61 -16.92 8.58
C GLN A 108 -10.85 -16.03 9.57
N GLY A 109 -11.58 -15.27 10.37
CA GLY A 109 -11.01 -14.46 11.44
C GLY A 109 -11.14 -15.14 12.82
N GLU A 110 -10.05 -15.18 13.57
CA GLU A 110 -10.00 -15.66 14.95
C GLU A 110 -9.52 -14.54 15.86
N TRP A 111 -10.30 -14.20 16.88
CA TRP A 111 -9.85 -13.27 17.92
C TRP A 111 -8.82 -13.95 18.82
N ARG A 112 -7.65 -13.34 18.94
CA ARG A 112 -6.54 -13.78 19.79
C ARG A 112 -6.12 -12.70 20.75
N GLU A 113 -5.75 -13.11 21.95
CA GLU A 113 -5.14 -12.23 22.92
C GLU A 113 -3.68 -11.96 22.52
N SER A 114 -3.29 -10.68 22.47
CA SER A 114 -1.90 -10.26 22.39
C SER A 114 -1.47 -9.65 23.72
N SER A 115 -0.20 -9.29 23.84
CA SER A 115 0.34 -8.67 25.06
C SER A 115 -0.34 -7.37 25.49
N THR A 116 -1.07 -6.69 24.58
CA THR A 116 -1.66 -5.37 24.84
C THR A 116 -3.14 -5.24 24.47
N ARG A 117 -3.66 -6.10 23.59
CA ARG A 117 -5.05 -6.03 23.12
C ARG A 117 -5.52 -7.33 22.46
N MET A 118 -6.83 -7.47 22.25
CA MET A 118 -7.36 -8.49 21.34
C MET A 118 -7.09 -8.09 19.89
N LEU A 119 -6.56 -9.04 19.11
CA LEU A 119 -6.29 -8.90 17.68
C LEU A 119 -7.10 -9.95 16.92
N LYS A 120 -7.61 -9.59 15.75
CA LYS A 120 -8.29 -10.55 14.87
C LYS A 120 -7.28 -11.05 13.84
N MET A 121 -6.87 -12.30 13.99
CA MET A 121 -5.96 -12.99 13.06
C MET A 121 -6.76 -13.58 11.91
N TYR A 122 -6.34 -13.31 10.68
CA TYR A 122 -6.97 -13.86 9.49
C TYR A 122 -6.18 -15.06 8.94
N ARG A 123 -6.91 -16.05 8.44
CA ARG A 123 -6.40 -17.18 7.66
C ARG A 123 -7.25 -17.39 6.42
N LEU A 124 -6.66 -17.96 5.37
CA LEU A 124 -7.43 -18.38 4.20
C LEU A 124 -8.34 -19.56 4.56
N THR A 125 -9.52 -19.55 3.97
CA THR A 125 -10.37 -20.74 3.84
C THR A 125 -10.01 -21.49 2.55
N ASP A 126 -10.60 -22.66 2.34
CA ASP A 126 -10.51 -23.37 1.07
C ASP A 126 -11.00 -22.52 -0.11
N ALA A 127 -12.09 -21.77 0.08
CA ALA A 127 -12.61 -20.85 -0.94
C ALA A 127 -11.62 -19.71 -1.24
N GLY A 128 -10.97 -19.15 -0.20
CA GLY A 128 -9.90 -18.18 -0.36
C GLY A 128 -8.70 -18.73 -1.13
N GLY A 129 -8.31 -19.98 -0.84
CA GLY A 129 -7.25 -20.69 -1.56
C GLY A 129 -7.58 -20.91 -3.03
N LEU A 130 -8.81 -21.33 -3.34
CA LEU A 130 -9.28 -21.48 -4.72
C LEU A 130 -9.29 -20.15 -5.47
N ARG A 131 -9.82 -19.10 -4.83
CA ARG A 131 -9.84 -17.73 -5.37
C ARG A 131 -8.43 -17.20 -5.67
N LEU A 132 -7.46 -17.52 -4.81
CA LEU A 132 -6.05 -17.19 -5.00
C LEU A 132 -5.43 -17.96 -6.19
N ALA A 133 -5.81 -19.22 -6.37
CA ALA A 133 -5.29 -20.09 -7.43
C ALA A 133 -5.89 -19.82 -8.83
N GLU A 134 -6.94 -18.98 -8.93
CA GLU A 134 -7.54 -18.61 -10.20
C GLU A 134 -6.52 -18.00 -11.17
N LYS A 135 -6.46 -18.53 -12.39
CA LYS A 135 -5.61 -17.97 -13.43
C LYS A 135 -6.21 -16.67 -13.94
N SER A 136 -5.66 -15.54 -13.49
CA SER A 136 -6.02 -14.21 -13.98
C SER A 136 -4.79 -13.30 -14.05
N ALA A 137 -4.87 -12.25 -14.87
CA ALA A 137 -3.82 -11.24 -14.96
C ALA A 137 -3.56 -10.56 -13.60
N ILE A 138 -4.63 -10.31 -12.83
CA ILE A 138 -4.55 -9.74 -11.48
C ILE A 138 -3.76 -10.66 -10.54
N GLN A 139 -4.01 -11.97 -10.61
CA GLN A 139 -3.28 -12.93 -9.78
C GLN A 139 -1.80 -13.00 -10.14
N ALA A 140 -1.46 -12.97 -11.43
CA ALA A 140 -0.06 -12.92 -11.86
C ALA A 140 0.65 -11.63 -11.41
N GLU A 141 0.00 -10.47 -11.57
CA GLU A 141 0.57 -9.16 -11.20
C GLU A 141 0.82 -9.05 -9.69
N THR A 142 -0.15 -9.47 -8.88
CA THR A 142 -0.06 -9.43 -7.41
C THR A 142 0.95 -10.42 -6.84
N GLY A 143 1.28 -11.50 -7.55
CA GLY A 143 2.33 -12.45 -7.18
C GLY A 143 3.68 -11.78 -6.99
N ALA A 144 4.10 -10.99 -7.97
CA ALA A 144 5.37 -10.26 -7.92
C ALA A 144 5.42 -9.24 -6.77
N TRP A 145 4.30 -8.61 -6.44
CA TRP A 145 4.22 -7.66 -5.33
C TRP A 145 4.29 -8.36 -3.97
N ALA A 146 3.59 -9.49 -3.81
CA ALA A 146 3.66 -10.28 -2.59
C ALA A 146 5.10 -10.73 -2.31
N GLU A 147 5.81 -11.24 -3.31
CA GLU A 147 7.22 -11.59 -3.16
C GLU A 147 8.10 -10.40 -2.74
N MET A 148 7.88 -9.22 -3.32
CA MET A 148 8.61 -8.00 -2.94
C MET A 148 8.35 -7.60 -1.49
N LEU A 149 7.09 -7.69 -1.04
CA LEU A 149 6.69 -7.35 0.33
C LEU A 149 7.24 -8.35 1.36
N LEU A 150 7.26 -9.64 1.02
CA LEU A 150 7.76 -10.69 1.90
C LEU A 150 9.30 -10.66 2.04
N LYS A 151 10.03 -10.26 0.99
CA LYS A 151 11.51 -10.12 1.03
C LYS A 151 12.01 -8.91 1.83
N LYS A 152 11.14 -7.92 2.10
CA LYS A 152 11.46 -6.70 2.84
C LYS A 152 11.10 -6.77 4.33
N ALA A 153 10.51 -7.88 4.79
CA ALA A 153 10.03 -8.09 6.15
C ALA A 153 11.05 -8.81 7.03
#